data_AF-A0A2V9NA19-F1
#
_entry.id   AF-A0A2V9NA19-F1
#
_cell.length_a   1.000
_cell.length_b   1.000
_cell.length_c   1.000
_cell.angle_alpha   90.00
_cell.angle_beta   90.00
_cell.angle_gamma   90.00
#
_symmetry.space_group_name_H-M   'P 1'
#
loop_
_entity.id
_entity.type
_entity.pdbx_description
1 polymer ?
#
loop_
_entity_poly.entity_id
_entity_poly.type
_entity_poly.pdbx_seq_one_letter_code
_entity_poly.pdbx_strand_id
1 'polypeptide(L)'
;MTKRFIKGKNRECGFTLIELLIVIAVLATVTGGIFLQLNTAQQRLSTEQVKVDNFDEARDFVDQFFRDINQIGYPNGHMVNFLSPTLTTAQQDTRVAVGLVKIDGNAIWFEGDVGGTGVVQSVQYKVNGSGTCSVCLQRSSVPKVAGDPLTGQGTPGPVWGTEVNDVITNPIFTYYNTNGATVAVPEDINANGPILATVKSIHINLTIQNNAIIDPKTKQPIQTNFEGEISLNNCSMATTGFVGISCQ
;
A
#
# COMPACT_ATOMS: atom_id res chain seq x y z
N MET A 1 -20.87 -43.58 -82.97
CA MET A 1 -21.29 -44.23 -81.71
C MET A 1 -21.14 -43.20 -80.59
N THR A 2 -22.22 -42.48 -80.27
CA THR A 2 -22.19 -41.29 -79.41
C THR A 2 -22.67 -41.67 -78.01
N LYS A 3 -21.77 -41.72 -77.03
CA LYS A 3 -22.13 -41.95 -75.61
C LYS A 3 -22.76 -40.67 -75.05
N ARG A 4 -24.06 -40.71 -74.76
CA ARG A 4 -24.76 -39.68 -73.96
C ARG A 4 -24.38 -39.86 -72.49
N PHE A 5 -23.73 -38.85 -71.91
CA PHE A 5 -23.57 -38.72 -70.46
C PHE A 5 -24.90 -38.26 -69.86
N ILE A 6 -25.51 -39.10 -69.01
CA ILE A 6 -26.68 -38.72 -68.22
C ILE A 6 -26.17 -37.99 -66.98
N LYS A 7 -26.39 -36.66 -66.93
CA LYS A 7 -26.13 -35.85 -65.74
C LYS A 7 -27.24 -36.11 -64.72
N GLY A 8 -26.91 -36.73 -63.59
CA GLY A 8 -27.83 -36.89 -62.47
C GLY A 8 -28.25 -35.52 -61.94
N LYS A 9 -29.54 -35.21 -62.04
CA LYS A 9 -30.14 -34.02 -61.46
C LYS A 9 -30.37 -34.29 -59.98
N ASN A 10 -29.46 -33.82 -59.13
CA ASN A 10 -29.69 -33.80 -57.68
C ASN A 10 -30.97 -32.99 -57.44
N ARG A 11 -31.98 -33.61 -56.82
CA ARG A 11 -33.20 -32.93 -56.42
C ARG A 11 -32.84 -32.10 -55.21
N GLU A 12 -32.82 -30.79 -55.36
CA GLU A 12 -32.72 -29.87 -54.22
C GLU A 12 -34.06 -29.97 -53.46
N CYS A 13 -34.03 -30.67 -52.32
CA CYS A 13 -35.14 -30.66 -51.37
C CYS A 13 -35.03 -29.37 -50.56
N GLY A 14 -35.95 -28.43 -50.82
CA GLY A 14 -36.10 -27.23 -50.00
C GLY A 14 -36.60 -27.58 -48.60
N PHE A 15 -36.30 -26.71 -47.65
CA PHE A 15 -36.66 -26.85 -46.24
C PHE A 15 -38.14 -26.52 -46.01
N THR A 16 -38.80 -27.26 -45.13
CA THR A 16 -40.20 -26.96 -44.78
C THR A 16 -40.27 -25.81 -43.77
N LEU A 17 -41.37 -25.04 -43.76
CA LEU A 17 -41.55 -23.89 -42.86
C LEU A 17 -41.48 -24.30 -41.37
N ILE A 18 -41.93 -25.50 -41.04
CA ILE A 18 -41.86 -26.03 -39.68
C ILE A 18 -40.44 -26.37 -39.25
N GLU A 19 -39.62 -26.86 -40.17
CA GLU A 19 -38.20 -27.15 -39.94
C GLU A 19 -37.40 -25.87 -39.70
N LEU A 20 -37.74 -24.78 -40.41
CA LEU A 20 -37.20 -23.44 -40.16
C LEU A 20 -37.58 -22.92 -38.76
N LEU A 21 -38.84 -23.08 -38.34
CA LEU A 21 -39.30 -22.67 -37.01
C LEU A 21 -38.57 -23.42 -35.88
N ILE A 22 -38.36 -24.73 -36.05
CA ILE A 22 -37.64 -25.55 -35.07
C ILE A 22 -36.18 -25.07 -34.97
N VAL A 23 -35.52 -24.81 -36.10
CA VAL A 23 -34.12 -24.31 -36.11
C VAL A 23 -34.01 -22.95 -35.41
N ILE A 24 -34.93 -22.02 -35.66
CA ILE A 24 -34.93 -20.70 -35.01
C ILE A 24 -35.18 -20.85 -33.51
N ALA A 25 -36.10 -21.72 -33.08
CA ALA A 25 -36.38 -21.95 -31.66
C ALA A 25 -35.16 -22.51 -30.91
N VAL A 26 -34.47 -23.49 -31.51
CA VAL A 26 -33.23 -24.05 -30.94
C VAL A 26 -32.13 -22.97 -30.90
N LEU A 27 -31.94 -22.22 -31.99
CA LEU A 27 -30.93 -21.15 -32.06
C LEU A 27 -31.19 -20.06 -31.00
N ALA A 28 -32.44 -19.62 -30.85
CA ALA A 28 -32.82 -18.61 -29.88
C ALA A 28 -32.56 -19.08 -28.44
N THR A 29 -32.85 -20.35 -28.15
CA THR A 29 -32.62 -20.93 -26.83
C THR A 29 -31.12 -21.01 -26.50
N VAL A 30 -30.29 -21.49 -27.44
CA VAL A 30 -28.84 -21.57 -27.26
C VAL A 30 -28.23 -20.18 -27.13
N THR A 31 -28.62 -19.25 -27.99
CA THR A 31 -28.12 -17.87 -28.00
C THR A 31 -28.51 -17.13 -26.71
N GLY A 32 -29.74 -17.31 -26.23
CA GLY A 32 -30.19 -16.76 -24.96
C GLY A 32 -29.36 -17.26 -23.77
N GLY A 33 -29.04 -18.56 -23.74
CA GLY A 33 -28.14 -19.13 -22.73
C GLY A 33 -26.73 -18.54 -22.77
N ILE A 34 -26.17 -18.33 -23.97
CA ILE A 34 -24.84 -17.74 -24.15
C ILE A 34 -24.81 -16.28 -23.67
N PHE A 35 -25.82 -15.46 -23.99
CA PHE A 35 -25.85 -14.06 -23.55
C PHE A 35 -25.94 -13.91 -22.04
N LEU A 36 -26.70 -14.77 -21.36
CA LEU A 36 -26.73 -14.80 -19.89
C LEU A 36 -25.34 -15.11 -19.32
N GLN A 37 -24.65 -16.09 -19.90
CA GLN A 37 -23.29 -16.44 -19.48
C GLN A 37 -22.30 -15.31 -19.75
N LEU A 38 -22.38 -14.64 -20.91
CA LEU A 38 -21.52 -13.51 -21.26
C LEU A 38 -21.70 -12.33 -20.32
N ASN A 39 -22.93 -11.99 -19.94
CA ASN A 39 -23.18 -10.89 -18.99
C ASN A 39 -22.54 -11.17 -17.63
N THR A 40 -22.67 -12.40 -17.11
CA THR A 40 -22.01 -12.78 -15.85
C THR A 40 -20.48 -12.79 -15.97
N ALA A 41 -19.94 -13.22 -17.10
CA ALA A 41 -18.51 -13.21 -17.35
C ALA A 41 -17.95 -11.78 -17.43
N GLN A 42 -18.61 -10.87 -18.15
CA GLN A 42 -18.20 -9.47 -18.24
C GLN A 42 -18.19 -8.77 -16.89
N GLN A 43 -19.22 -8.98 -16.07
CA GLN A 43 -19.29 -8.42 -14.70
C GLN A 43 -18.16 -8.96 -13.81
N ARG A 44 -17.86 -10.25 -13.91
CA ARG A 44 -16.77 -10.85 -13.16
C ARG A 44 -15.41 -10.28 -13.58
N LEU A 45 -15.17 -10.16 -14.88
CA LEU A 45 -13.92 -9.65 -15.42
C LEU A 45 -13.64 -8.21 -14.95
N SER A 46 -14.63 -7.32 -14.95
CA SER A 46 -14.42 -5.95 -14.47
C SER A 46 -14.12 -5.89 -12.96
N THR A 47 -14.78 -6.72 -12.16
CA THR A 47 -14.50 -6.80 -10.72
C THR A 47 -13.13 -7.41 -10.42
N GLU A 48 -12.67 -8.38 -11.21
CA GLU A 48 -11.35 -8.99 -11.07
C GLU A 48 -10.24 -8.01 -11.46
N GLN A 49 -10.44 -7.20 -12.50
CA GLN A 49 -9.49 -6.14 -12.89
C GLN A 49 -9.27 -5.13 -11.75
N VAL A 50 -10.35 -4.57 -11.19
CA VAL A 50 -10.24 -3.59 -10.09
C VAL A 50 -9.60 -4.20 -8.85
N LYS A 51 -9.85 -5.48 -8.56
CA LYS A 51 -9.16 -6.19 -7.47
C LYS A 51 -7.65 -6.21 -7.73
N VAL A 52 -7.24 -6.64 -8.91
CA VAL A 52 -5.82 -6.73 -9.28
C VAL A 52 -5.16 -5.36 -9.18
N ASP A 53 -5.76 -4.31 -9.73
CA ASP A 53 -5.21 -2.94 -9.68
C ASP A 53 -5.01 -2.46 -8.23
N ASN A 54 -6.02 -2.65 -7.37
CA ASN A 54 -5.92 -2.30 -5.94
C ASN A 54 -4.84 -3.13 -5.22
N PHE A 55 -4.68 -4.41 -5.60
CA PHE A 55 -3.66 -5.27 -5.01
C PHE A 55 -2.25 -4.82 -5.42
N ASP A 56 -2.07 -4.41 -6.68
CA ASP A 56 -0.78 -3.95 -7.20
C ASP A 56 -0.35 -2.63 -6.55
N GLU A 57 -1.25 -1.62 -6.47
CA GLU A 57 -0.98 -0.34 -5.80
C GLU A 57 -0.59 -0.53 -4.33
N ALA A 58 -1.37 -1.32 -3.60
CA ALA A 58 -1.14 -1.58 -2.20
C ALA A 58 0.13 -2.40 -1.95
N ARG A 59 0.45 -3.34 -2.83
CA ARG A 59 1.70 -4.10 -2.77
C ARG A 59 2.91 -3.19 -2.95
N ASP A 60 2.89 -2.32 -3.96
CA ASP A 60 3.98 -1.37 -4.22
C ASP A 60 4.19 -0.43 -3.03
N PHE A 61 3.09 0.03 -2.42
CA PHE A 61 3.13 0.84 -1.21
C PHE A 61 3.73 0.09 -0.02
N VAL A 62 3.29 -1.14 0.26
CA VAL A 62 3.81 -1.96 1.37
C VAL A 62 5.29 -2.31 1.16
N ASP A 63 5.67 -2.66 -0.07
CA ASP A 63 7.06 -2.95 -0.42
C ASP A 63 7.94 -1.68 -0.25
N GLN A 64 7.42 -0.49 -0.59
CA GLN A 64 8.09 0.78 -0.31
C GLN A 64 8.20 1.06 1.19
N PHE A 65 7.12 0.85 1.95
CA PHE A 65 7.09 1.00 3.39
C PHE A 65 8.16 0.15 4.07
N PHE A 66 8.25 -1.14 3.76
CA PHE A 66 9.27 -2.01 4.36
C PHE A 66 10.70 -1.61 4.01
N ARG A 67 10.95 -1.13 2.79
CA ARG A 67 12.29 -0.61 2.43
C ARG A 67 12.66 0.61 3.28
N ASP A 68 11.73 1.53 3.48
CA ASP A 68 11.98 2.73 4.26
C ASP A 68 12.17 2.43 5.75
N ILE A 69 11.32 1.55 6.29
CA ILE A 69 11.38 1.12 7.68
C ILE A 69 12.74 0.48 8.01
N ASN A 70 13.32 -0.28 7.07
CA ASN A 70 14.65 -0.86 7.24
C ASN A 70 15.79 0.18 7.28
N GLN A 71 15.55 1.41 6.81
CA GLN A 71 16.52 2.50 6.83
C GLN A 71 16.34 3.44 8.04
N ILE A 72 15.42 3.13 8.95
CA ILE A 72 15.19 3.93 10.15
C ILE A 72 16.48 4.05 10.97
N GLY A 73 16.84 5.28 11.34
CA GLY A 73 18.00 5.56 12.18
C GLY A 73 19.34 5.40 11.46
N TYR A 74 19.33 5.16 10.15
CA TYR A 74 20.53 5.10 9.32
C TYR A 74 20.67 6.36 8.45
N PRO A 75 21.87 6.95 8.31
CA PRO A 75 23.07 6.70 9.10
C PRO A 75 22.93 7.22 10.54
N ASN A 76 23.55 6.51 11.47
CA ASN A 76 23.69 6.97 12.85
C ASN A 76 24.95 7.83 13.02
N GLY A 77 25.04 8.57 14.12
CA GLY A 77 26.16 9.46 14.48
C GLY A 77 27.50 8.77 14.69
N HIS A 78 27.53 7.46 14.99
CA HIS A 78 28.77 6.68 14.97
C HIS A 78 29.34 6.59 13.55
N MET A 79 28.48 6.50 12.53
CA MET A 79 28.90 6.41 11.13
C MET A 79 29.39 7.75 10.57
N VAL A 80 28.80 8.87 11.01
CA VAL A 80 29.15 10.21 10.51
C VAL A 80 30.17 10.94 11.39
N ASN A 81 30.81 10.24 12.33
CA ASN A 81 31.79 10.78 13.28
C ASN A 81 31.30 12.06 13.98
N PHE A 82 30.02 12.08 14.34
CA PHE A 82 29.40 13.18 15.04
C PHE A 82 29.32 12.84 16.53
N LEU A 83 30.20 13.46 17.32
CA LEU A 83 30.35 13.20 18.75
C LEU A 83 29.85 14.40 19.57
N SER A 84 28.56 14.73 19.46
CA SER A 84 27.98 15.66 20.44
C SER A 84 27.42 14.89 21.65
N PRO A 85 27.83 15.24 22.88
CA PRO A 85 27.21 14.72 24.09
C PRO A 85 25.82 15.30 24.31
N THR A 86 25.46 16.40 23.63
CA THR A 86 24.20 17.10 23.80
C THR A 86 23.16 16.54 22.84
N LEU A 87 22.14 15.89 23.40
CA LEU A 87 21.05 15.23 22.67
C LEU A 87 20.40 16.14 21.60
N THR A 88 20.04 17.37 21.98
CA THR A 88 19.37 18.32 21.07
C THR A 88 20.20 18.67 19.84
N THR A 89 21.50 18.92 20.03
CA THR A 89 22.42 19.21 18.91
C THR A 89 22.61 18.00 18.00
N ALA A 90 22.54 16.78 18.55
CA ALA A 90 22.64 15.56 17.77
C ALA A 90 21.38 15.28 16.96
N GLN A 91 20.21 15.53 17.53
CA GLN A 91 18.94 15.38 16.83
C GLN A 91 18.77 16.39 15.70
N GLN A 92 19.35 17.58 15.82
CA GLN A 92 19.27 18.64 14.81
C GLN A 92 20.34 18.51 13.71
N ASP A 93 21.30 17.58 13.81
CA ASP A 93 22.29 17.40 12.74
C ASP A 93 21.65 16.71 11.52
N THR A 94 21.84 17.29 10.34
CA THR A 94 21.25 16.82 9.08
C THR A 94 21.89 15.54 8.54
N ARG A 95 23.06 15.16 9.05
CA ARG A 95 23.79 13.96 8.64
C ARG A 95 23.44 12.74 9.49
N VAL A 96 22.69 12.95 10.57
CA VAL A 96 22.34 11.93 11.55
C VAL A 96 20.86 11.66 11.48
N ALA A 97 20.47 10.40 11.31
CA ALA A 97 19.10 9.95 11.48
C ALA A 97 18.81 9.63 12.95
N VAL A 98 17.74 10.22 13.47
CA VAL A 98 17.34 10.04 14.88
C VAL A 98 16.59 8.71 15.11
N GLY A 99 16.10 8.09 14.05
CA GLY A 99 15.25 6.90 14.11
C GLY A 99 13.77 7.28 14.12
N LEU A 100 12.98 6.61 14.95
CA LEU A 100 11.57 6.95 15.12
C LEU A 100 11.41 8.32 15.78
N VAL A 101 10.61 9.19 15.15
CA VAL A 101 10.30 10.55 15.63
C VAL A 101 8.91 10.58 16.26
N LYS A 102 7.94 9.92 15.64
CA LYS A 102 6.56 9.83 16.13
C LYS A 102 5.92 8.52 15.70
N ILE A 103 5.16 7.91 16.60
CA ILE A 103 4.31 6.76 16.34
C ILE A 103 2.86 7.08 16.73
N ASP A 104 1.94 6.69 15.88
CA ASP A 104 0.49 6.82 16.04
C ASP A 104 -0.17 5.61 15.35
N GLY A 105 -1.42 5.31 15.68
CA GLY A 105 -2.18 4.25 15.03
C GLY A 105 -2.39 4.50 13.53
N ASN A 106 -2.41 5.76 13.10
CA ASN A 106 -2.64 6.16 11.69
C ASN A 106 -1.53 7.02 11.10
N ALA A 107 -0.39 7.15 11.80
CA ALA A 107 0.76 7.87 11.31
C ALA A 107 2.05 7.31 11.90
N ILE A 108 3.13 7.34 11.12
CA ILE A 108 4.47 7.03 11.58
C ILE A 108 5.47 7.96 10.92
N TRP A 109 6.29 8.61 11.75
CA TRP A 109 7.32 9.54 11.30
C TRP A 109 8.68 9.06 11.79
N PHE A 110 9.65 9.08 10.90
CA PHE A 110 10.99 8.62 11.19
C PHE A 110 12.00 9.29 10.27
N GLU A 111 13.27 9.15 10.64
CA GLU A 111 14.39 9.62 9.84
C GLU A 111 15.25 8.46 9.37
N GLY A 112 15.72 8.57 8.13
CA GLY A 112 16.61 7.58 7.52
C GLY A 112 17.07 8.02 6.13
N ASP A 113 18.14 7.42 5.61
CA ASP A 113 18.54 7.52 4.20
C ASP A 113 17.76 6.49 3.37
N VAL A 114 16.47 6.75 3.18
CA VAL A 114 15.56 5.87 2.43
C VAL A 114 15.87 5.84 0.93
N GLY A 115 16.58 6.85 0.42
CA GLY A 115 16.96 6.96 -0.98
C GLY A 115 18.33 6.38 -1.33
N GLY A 116 19.14 6.00 -0.32
CA GLY A 116 20.54 5.62 -0.52
C GLY A 116 21.39 6.73 -1.13
N THR A 117 21.02 7.99 -0.90
CA THR A 117 21.67 9.17 -1.50
C THR A 117 22.73 9.79 -0.58
N GLY A 118 22.87 9.28 0.64
CA GLY A 118 23.74 9.82 1.69
C GLY A 118 23.16 11.05 2.40
N VAL A 119 21.93 11.44 2.06
CA VAL A 119 21.21 12.54 2.72
C VAL A 119 20.11 11.93 3.58
N VAL A 120 20.10 12.25 4.87
CA VAL A 120 19.00 11.82 5.76
C VAL A 120 17.71 12.49 5.31
N GLN A 121 16.63 11.71 5.18
CA GLN A 121 15.30 12.23 4.94
C GLN A 121 14.43 12.10 6.20
N SER A 122 13.54 13.06 6.41
CA SER A 122 12.38 12.93 7.29
C SER A 122 11.25 12.31 6.47
N VAL A 123 10.85 11.11 6.85
CA VAL A 123 9.81 10.32 6.18
C VAL A 123 8.57 10.27 7.06
N GLN A 124 7.42 10.52 6.45
CA GLN A 124 6.13 10.55 7.14
C GLN A 124 5.13 9.70 6.37
N TYR A 125 4.56 8.72 7.05
CA TYR A 125 3.36 8.05 6.62
C TYR A 125 2.19 8.54 7.46
N LYS A 126 1.09 8.93 6.82
CA LYS A 126 -0.08 9.41 7.54
C LYS A 126 -1.34 9.19 6.73
N VAL A 127 -2.42 8.83 7.43
CA VAL A 127 -3.76 8.94 6.88
C VAL A 127 -4.14 10.41 6.78
N ASN A 128 -4.22 10.91 5.56
CA ASN A 128 -4.67 12.24 5.23
C ASN A 128 -5.95 12.17 4.38
N GLY A 129 -6.73 13.24 4.38
CA GLY A 129 -7.68 13.52 3.31
C GLY A 129 -7.09 14.61 2.42
N SER A 130 -7.01 14.37 1.12
CA SER A 130 -6.52 15.37 0.16
C SER A 130 -7.22 15.22 -1.18
N GLY A 131 -7.73 16.34 -1.72
CA GLY A 131 -8.30 16.38 -3.07
C GLY A 131 -9.44 15.39 -3.27
N THR A 132 -9.23 14.42 -4.18
CA THR A 132 -10.19 13.38 -4.57
C THR A 132 -10.30 12.22 -3.60
N CYS A 133 -9.42 12.13 -2.60
CA CYS A 133 -9.40 11.04 -1.64
C CYS A 133 -9.75 11.51 -0.22
N SER A 134 -10.86 10.99 0.31
CA SER A 134 -11.33 11.34 1.66
C SER A 134 -10.51 10.67 2.76
N VAL A 135 -9.98 9.47 2.51
CA VAL A 135 -9.15 8.70 3.46
C VAL A 135 -8.05 7.99 2.67
N CYS A 136 -6.89 8.63 2.60
CA CYS A 136 -5.72 8.12 1.89
C CYS A 136 -4.55 7.95 2.85
N LEU A 137 -3.91 6.78 2.80
CA LEU A 137 -2.62 6.60 3.44
C LEU A 137 -1.55 7.13 2.48
N GLN A 138 -0.89 8.21 2.87
CA GLN A 138 0.08 8.89 2.03
C GLN A 138 1.48 8.82 2.63
N ARG A 139 2.48 8.77 1.75
CA ARG A 139 3.90 8.85 2.08
C ARG A 139 4.44 10.22 1.70
N SER A 140 5.22 10.80 2.59
CA SER A 140 6.09 11.95 2.33
C SER A 140 7.54 11.60 2.68
N SER A 141 8.48 12.14 1.91
CA SER A 141 9.91 12.00 2.17
C SER A 141 10.59 13.29 1.76
N VAL A 142 11.16 14.01 2.73
CA VAL A 142 11.81 15.30 2.50
C VAL A 142 13.20 15.29 3.11
N PRO A 143 14.19 15.98 2.50
CA PRO A 143 15.51 16.10 3.10
C PRO A 143 15.43 16.68 4.52
N LYS A 144 16.14 16.06 5.46
CA LYS A 144 16.22 16.56 6.83
C LYS A 144 16.89 17.92 6.84
N VAL A 145 16.33 18.84 7.61
CA VAL A 145 16.90 20.17 7.87
C VAL A 145 17.36 20.29 9.31
N ALA A 146 18.27 21.23 9.55
CA ALA A 146 18.75 21.52 10.88
C ALA A 146 17.62 22.11 11.72
N GLY A 147 17.10 21.32 12.66
CA GLY A 147 15.94 21.68 13.45
C GLY A 147 15.37 20.48 14.19
N ASP A 148 14.39 20.74 15.06
CA ASP A 148 13.71 19.70 15.82
C ASP A 148 13.13 18.61 14.87
N PRO A 149 13.36 17.31 15.12
CA PRO A 149 12.87 16.25 14.24
C PRO A 149 11.34 16.23 14.08
N LEU A 150 10.59 16.66 15.11
CA LEU A 150 9.13 16.62 15.12
C LEU A 150 8.51 17.89 14.51
N THR A 151 9.07 19.06 14.82
CA THR A 151 8.46 20.37 14.52
C THR A 151 9.31 21.24 13.59
N GLY A 152 10.60 20.95 13.46
CA GLY A 152 11.57 21.73 12.69
C GLY A 152 11.70 21.33 11.22
N GLN A 153 11.09 20.22 10.79
CA GLN A 153 11.21 19.69 9.42
C GLN A 153 10.26 20.35 8.39
N GLY A 154 9.83 21.59 8.66
CA GLY A 154 8.78 22.30 7.93
C GLY A 154 9.18 22.93 6.59
N THR A 155 10.46 22.87 6.19
CA THR A 155 10.95 23.47 4.93
C THR A 155 11.83 22.45 4.18
N PRO A 156 11.45 21.99 2.97
CA PRO A 156 10.30 22.39 2.16
C PRO A 156 8.93 21.94 2.69
N GLY A 157 8.88 21.28 3.85
CA GLY A 157 7.64 20.77 4.44
C GLY A 157 7.18 19.49 3.73
N PRO A 158 6.26 18.72 4.31
CA PRO A 158 5.89 17.41 3.77
C PRO A 158 5.39 17.51 2.32
N VAL A 159 6.12 16.87 1.40
CA VAL A 159 5.69 16.67 0.02
C VAL A 159 5.07 15.28 -0.08
N TRP A 160 3.76 15.19 -0.26
CA TRP A 160 3.03 13.93 -0.36
C TRP A 160 3.19 13.36 -1.78
N GLY A 161 3.54 12.08 -1.86
CA GLY A 161 3.79 11.36 -3.11
C GLY A 161 2.92 10.12 -3.19
N THR A 162 3.52 8.94 -3.08
CA THR A 162 2.84 7.64 -3.12
C THR A 162 1.67 7.61 -2.13
N GLU A 163 0.53 7.11 -2.58
CA GLU A 163 -0.68 7.00 -1.77
C GLU A 163 -1.37 5.66 -2.01
N VAL A 164 -2.21 5.29 -1.04
CA VAL A 164 -3.19 4.22 -1.15
C VAL A 164 -4.55 4.81 -0.84
N ASN A 165 -5.48 4.65 -1.78
CA ASN A 165 -6.82 5.20 -1.70
C ASN A 165 -7.79 4.30 -0.90
N ASP A 166 -8.90 4.90 -0.45
CA ASP A 166 -10.04 4.22 0.17
C ASP A 166 -9.69 3.29 1.34
N VAL A 167 -8.77 3.74 2.19
CA VAL A 167 -8.37 3.00 3.38
C VAL A 167 -9.46 3.09 4.44
N ILE A 168 -9.91 1.93 4.94
CA ILE A 168 -10.98 1.86 5.96
C ILE A 168 -10.50 1.35 7.31
N THR A 169 -9.30 0.78 7.40
CA THR A 169 -8.75 0.26 8.65
C THR A 169 -8.33 1.38 9.59
N ASN A 170 -8.65 1.21 10.87
CA ASN A 170 -8.20 2.09 11.94
C ASN A 170 -8.13 1.28 13.26
N PRO A 171 -6.97 1.18 13.92
CA PRO A 171 -5.66 1.71 13.54
C PRO A 171 -4.98 0.88 12.43
N ILE A 172 -4.17 1.55 11.60
CA ILE A 172 -3.36 0.90 10.56
C ILE A 172 -2.07 0.30 11.15
N PHE A 173 -1.44 1.01 12.08
CA PHE A 173 -0.16 0.65 12.66
C PHE A 173 -0.33 0.20 14.11
N THR A 174 0.24 -0.95 14.42
CA THR A 174 0.40 -1.45 15.79
C THR A 174 1.88 -1.67 16.05
N TYR A 175 2.35 -1.27 17.23
CA TYR A 175 3.77 -1.29 17.58
C TYR A 175 3.99 -2.27 18.72
N TYR A 176 5.08 -3.02 18.66
CA TYR A 176 5.48 -3.94 19.72
C TYR A 176 6.86 -3.60 20.23
N ASN A 177 7.04 -3.72 21.54
CA ASN A 177 8.34 -3.50 22.18
C ASN A 177 9.24 -4.73 22.07
N THR A 178 10.46 -4.63 22.59
CA THR A 178 11.45 -5.73 22.63
C THR A 178 10.96 -7.01 23.32
N ASN A 179 9.97 -6.92 24.20
CA ASN A 179 9.35 -8.04 24.89
C ASN A 179 8.12 -8.61 24.16
N GLY A 180 7.75 -8.06 23.00
CA GLY A 180 6.58 -8.44 22.22
C GLY A 180 5.25 -7.92 22.77
N ALA A 181 5.27 -7.00 23.74
CA ALA A 181 4.06 -6.36 24.24
C ALA A 181 3.71 -5.14 23.38
N THR A 182 2.41 -4.86 23.24
CA THR A 182 1.92 -3.70 22.49
C THR A 182 2.36 -2.39 23.15
N VAL A 183 2.82 -1.45 22.34
CA VAL A 183 3.17 -0.09 22.76
C VAL A 183 1.94 0.79 22.60
N ALA A 184 1.59 1.54 23.66
CA ALA A 184 0.51 2.51 23.60
C ALA A 184 0.90 3.68 22.67
N VAL A 185 -0.07 4.19 21.92
CA VAL A 185 0.10 5.31 20.99
C VAL A 185 -1.01 6.35 21.22
N PRO A 186 -0.80 7.65 20.91
CA PRO A 186 0.36 8.23 20.23
C PRO A 186 1.56 8.49 21.15
N GLU A 187 2.76 8.36 20.60
CA GLU A 187 4.01 8.74 21.28
C GLU A 187 4.94 9.50 20.32
N ASP A 188 5.71 10.45 20.86
CA ASP A 188 6.68 11.23 20.11
C ASP A 188 7.98 11.45 20.88
N ILE A 189 8.98 11.92 20.14
CA ILE A 189 10.35 12.05 20.62
C ILE A 189 10.51 13.06 21.76
N ASN A 190 9.58 14.02 21.88
CA ASN A 190 9.62 15.08 22.87
C ASN A 190 8.83 14.70 24.14
N ALA A 191 7.76 13.90 24.01
CA ALA A 191 6.94 13.45 25.11
C ALA A 191 7.53 12.23 25.83
N ASN A 192 7.86 11.15 25.09
CA ASN A 192 8.30 9.87 25.66
C ASN A 192 9.33 9.17 24.76
N GLY A 193 10.46 9.82 24.51
CA GLY A 193 11.59 9.22 23.78
C GLY A 193 12.04 7.81 24.25
N PRO A 194 12.02 7.49 25.57
CA PRO A 194 12.29 6.13 26.04
C PRO A 194 11.35 5.07 25.48
N ILE A 195 10.06 5.38 25.32
CA ILE A 195 9.09 4.41 24.78
C ILE A 195 9.39 4.14 23.32
N LEU A 196 9.65 5.19 22.53
CA LEU A 196 10.05 5.08 21.12
C LEU A 196 11.30 4.22 20.94
N ALA A 197 12.28 4.31 21.85
CA ALA A 197 13.49 3.50 21.82
C ALA A 197 13.25 2.00 22.10
N THR A 198 12.12 1.64 22.75
CA THR A 198 11.78 0.23 23.01
C THR A 198 11.06 -0.46 21.86
N VAL A 199 10.58 0.29 20.86
CA VAL A 199 9.83 -0.26 19.73
C VAL A 199 10.75 -1.17 18.91
N LYS A 200 10.32 -2.41 18.69
CA LYS A 200 11.08 -3.44 17.96
C LYS A 200 10.39 -3.90 16.70
N SER A 201 9.06 -4.03 16.69
CA SER A 201 8.35 -4.39 15.46
C SER A 201 7.13 -3.50 15.23
N ILE A 202 6.79 -3.36 13.95
CA ILE A 202 5.62 -2.65 13.48
C ILE A 202 4.78 -3.64 12.70
N HIS A 203 3.54 -3.81 13.11
CA HIS A 203 2.52 -4.53 12.39
C HIS A 203 1.64 -3.53 11.65
N ILE A 204 1.50 -3.74 10.33
CA ILE A 204 0.63 -2.99 9.45
C ILE A 204 -0.60 -3.83 9.13
N ASN A 205 -1.78 -3.25 9.30
CA ASN A 205 -3.05 -3.78 8.82
C ASN A 205 -3.73 -2.74 7.94
N LEU A 206 -3.91 -3.07 6.67
CA LEU A 206 -4.40 -2.17 5.65
C LEU A 206 -5.53 -2.86 4.88
N THR A 207 -6.76 -2.43 5.15
CA THR A 207 -7.94 -2.80 4.37
C THR A 207 -8.36 -1.63 3.49
N ILE A 208 -8.46 -1.91 2.20
CA ILE A 208 -8.89 -1.00 1.15
C ILE A 208 -10.27 -1.41 0.69
N GLN A 209 -11.19 -0.47 0.54
CA GLN A 209 -12.55 -0.73 0.09
C GLN A 209 -12.98 0.21 -1.03
N ASN A 210 -13.05 -0.29 -2.25
CA ASN A 210 -13.55 0.50 -3.36
C ASN A 210 -15.09 0.50 -3.37
N ASN A 211 -15.68 1.63 -2.97
CA ASN A 211 -17.15 1.81 -2.90
C ASN A 211 -17.82 2.03 -4.25
N ALA A 212 -17.07 2.32 -5.32
CA ALA A 212 -17.62 2.53 -6.65
C ALA A 212 -18.00 1.21 -7.33
N ILE A 213 -17.37 0.10 -6.93
CA ILE A 213 -17.58 -1.23 -7.53
C ILE A 213 -18.23 -2.16 -6.51
N ILE A 214 -19.50 -2.46 -6.75
CA ILE A 214 -20.29 -3.38 -5.93
C ILE A 214 -20.28 -4.75 -6.60
N ASP A 215 -19.91 -5.79 -5.84
CA ASP A 215 -20.00 -7.16 -6.30
C ASP A 215 -21.49 -7.50 -6.58
N PRO A 216 -21.85 -7.89 -7.81
CA PRO A 216 -23.25 -8.13 -8.19
C PRO A 216 -23.88 -9.33 -7.48
N LYS A 217 -23.07 -10.25 -6.90
CA LYS A 217 -23.55 -11.43 -6.18
C LYS A 217 -23.76 -11.15 -4.70
N THR A 218 -22.82 -10.47 -4.04
CA THR A 218 -22.88 -10.21 -2.59
C THR A 218 -23.52 -8.86 -2.25
N LYS A 219 -23.65 -7.97 -3.25
CA LYS A 219 -24.07 -6.57 -3.10
C LYS A 219 -23.21 -5.77 -2.13
N GLN A 220 -21.97 -6.22 -1.92
CA GLN A 220 -21.00 -5.56 -1.06
C GLN A 220 -19.88 -4.95 -1.92
N PRO A 221 -19.30 -3.83 -1.47
CA PRO A 221 -18.08 -3.29 -2.05
C PRO A 221 -16.95 -4.31 -2.02
N ILE A 222 -16.04 -4.21 -2.99
CA ILE A 222 -14.85 -5.04 -3.01
C ILE A 222 -13.88 -4.56 -1.94
N GLN A 223 -13.44 -5.48 -1.08
CA GLN A 223 -12.42 -5.24 -0.07
C GLN A 223 -11.16 -6.06 -0.36
N THR A 224 -10.03 -5.44 -0.10
CA THR A 224 -8.71 -6.06 -0.17
C THR A 224 -8.00 -5.79 1.16
N ASN A 225 -7.46 -6.83 1.80
CA ASN A 225 -6.73 -6.71 3.06
C ASN A 225 -5.26 -7.08 2.90
N PHE A 226 -4.39 -6.29 3.51
CA PHE A 226 -2.96 -6.50 3.60
C PHE A 226 -2.51 -6.45 5.05
N GLU A 227 -1.77 -7.47 5.45
CA GLU A 227 -1.19 -7.56 6.78
C GLU A 227 0.28 -7.90 6.65
N GLY A 228 1.09 -7.29 7.50
CA GLY A 228 2.52 -7.56 7.53
C GLY A 228 3.14 -7.09 8.82
N GLU A 229 4.23 -7.73 9.21
CA GLU A 229 5.02 -7.33 10.38
C GLU A 229 6.47 -7.18 9.97
N ILE A 230 7.09 -6.08 10.41
CA ILE A 230 8.50 -5.79 10.17
C ILE A 230 9.21 -5.51 11.49
N SER A 231 10.38 -6.13 11.66
CA SER A 231 11.30 -5.82 12.75
C SER A 231 12.17 -4.62 12.38
N LEU A 232 12.35 -3.73 13.33
CA LEU A 232 13.20 -2.55 13.26
C LEU A 232 14.57 -2.87 13.85
N ASN A 233 15.61 -2.32 13.22
CA ASN A 233 16.88 -2.09 13.90
C ASN A 233 16.80 -0.71 14.54
N ASN A 234 16.15 -0.61 15.69
CA ASN A 234 15.81 0.67 16.29
C ASN A 234 17.03 1.33 16.95
N CYS A 235 17.82 2.06 16.17
CA CYS A 235 18.93 2.89 16.65
C CYS A 235 18.42 4.25 17.17
N SER A 236 17.36 4.27 17.99
CA SER A 236 16.72 5.51 18.40
C SER A 236 17.66 6.39 19.23
N MET A 237 17.83 7.63 18.80
CA MET A 237 18.47 8.67 19.61
C MET A 237 17.50 9.38 20.54
N ALA A 238 16.28 8.90 20.71
CA ALA A 238 15.24 9.62 21.44
C ALA A 238 15.51 9.78 22.95
N THR A 239 16.43 9.00 23.55
CA THR A 239 16.62 8.96 25.02
C THR A 239 17.98 9.44 25.49
N THR A 240 19.03 9.30 24.68
CA THR A 240 20.40 9.68 25.01
C THR A 240 21.07 10.28 23.79
N GLY A 241 21.89 11.34 23.95
CA GLY A 241 22.83 11.75 22.90
C GLY A 241 23.78 10.59 22.53
N PHE A 242 24.71 10.79 21.59
CA PHE A 242 25.55 9.72 20.99
C PHE A 242 26.47 8.93 21.92
N VAL A 243 26.38 9.12 23.23
CA VAL A 243 27.15 8.38 24.22
C VAL A 243 26.48 7.03 24.48
N GLY A 244 26.72 6.04 23.59
CA GLY A 244 26.42 4.62 23.86
C GLY A 244 25.33 3.94 23.03
N ILE A 245 24.94 4.47 21.87
CA ILE A 245 23.92 3.83 21.01
C ILE A 245 24.59 2.75 20.15
N SER A 246 24.68 1.53 20.67
CA SER A 246 24.84 0.36 19.80
C SER A 246 23.45 -0.02 19.28
N CYS A 247 23.24 0.09 17.97
CA CYS A 247 22.14 -0.60 17.31
C CYS A 247 22.18 -2.08 17.72
N GLN A 248 21.17 -2.55 18.44
CA GLN A 248 20.96 -3.98 18.71
C GLN A 248 19.68 -4.45 18.05
#